data_AF-A0A958A000-F1
#
_entry.id   AF-A0A958A000-F1
#
_cell.length_a   1.000
_cell.length_b   1.000
_cell.length_c   1.000
_cell.angle_alpha   90.00
_cell.angle_beta   90.00
_cell.angle_gamma   90.00
#
_symmetry.space_group_name_H-M   'P 1'
#
loop_
_entity.id
_entity.type
_entity.pdbx_description
1 polymer ?
#
loop_
_entity_poly.entity_id
_entity_poly.type
_entity_poly.pdbx_seq_one_letter_code
_entity_poly.pdbx_strand_id
1 'polypeptide(L)'
;EQLNSTIEQIMATLKATFLHNLEVAQEWGFELRQKTGNIRKPKERNQRLAALAAYISKEQSRPPEEQFARPALDEVVALYDKLQRNKATRDAGEATRMQSRVDNLAVAEALYNTLQLALHHIVWRDYNSTLAPGLREWGFDVIYRQRRAAANGDSPAGDSEAAVQTGSTTSTADSATTNGSTTTNGDGSTTNGTTAIKINPRPL
;
A
#
# COMPACT_ATOMS: atom_id res chain seq x y z
N GLU A 1 -4.76 -8.18 32.89
CA GLU A 1 -3.68 -8.94 33.55
C GLU A 1 -3.66 -10.44 33.24
N GLN A 2 -4.81 -11.14 33.24
CA GLN A 2 -4.98 -12.61 33.13
C GLN A 2 -3.93 -13.38 32.29
N LEU A 3 -3.60 -12.95 31.07
CA LEU A 3 -2.58 -13.60 30.24
C LEU A 3 -1.18 -13.64 30.89
N ASN A 4 -0.76 -12.58 31.58
CA ASN A 4 0.53 -12.55 32.26
C ASN A 4 0.57 -13.54 33.43
N SER A 5 -0.50 -13.58 34.23
CA SER A 5 -0.61 -14.48 35.38
C SER A 5 -0.69 -15.95 34.96
N THR A 6 -1.44 -16.29 33.91
CA THR A 6 -1.52 -17.68 33.41
C THR A 6 -0.15 -18.14 32.88
N ILE A 7 0.57 -17.28 32.13
CA ILE A 7 1.93 -17.60 31.67
C ILE A 7 2.89 -17.77 32.85
N GLU A 8 2.81 -16.93 33.88
CA GLU A 8 3.64 -17.06 35.09
C GLU A 8 3.32 -18.34 35.87
N GLN A 9 2.05 -18.73 35.95
CA GLN A 9 1.63 -20.00 36.54
C GLN A 9 2.19 -21.19 35.75
N ILE A 10 2.03 -21.25 34.42
CA ILE A 10 2.62 -22.30 33.58
C ILE A 10 4.14 -22.38 33.81
N MET A 11 4.83 -21.24 33.77
CA MET A 11 6.28 -21.18 33.99
C MET A 11 6.68 -21.64 35.41
N ALA A 12 5.85 -21.39 36.43
CA ALA A 12 6.10 -21.86 37.79
C ALA A 12 5.88 -23.38 37.90
N THR A 13 4.79 -23.92 37.33
CA THR A 13 4.51 -25.36 37.29
C THR A 13 5.62 -26.11 36.56
N LEU A 14 6.01 -25.66 35.36
CA LEU A 14 7.11 -26.27 34.61
C LEU A 14 8.44 -26.24 35.37
N LYS A 15 8.76 -25.15 36.11
CA LYS A 15 9.98 -25.09 36.95
C LYS A 15 9.91 -26.05 38.14
N ALA A 16 8.74 -26.22 38.75
CA ALA A 16 8.57 -27.14 39.88
C ALA A 16 8.68 -28.60 39.44
N THR A 17 8.04 -28.97 38.33
CA THR A 17 8.04 -30.34 37.80
C THR A 17 9.38 -30.72 37.17
N PHE A 18 10.01 -29.82 36.42
CA PHE A 18 11.24 -30.09 35.66
C PHE A 18 12.50 -29.45 36.27
N LEU A 19 12.54 -29.33 37.61
CA LEU A 19 13.62 -28.65 38.35
C LEU A 19 15.04 -29.08 37.92
N HIS A 20 15.22 -30.38 37.65
CA HIS A 20 16.51 -30.98 37.25
C HIS A 20 16.72 -31.10 35.74
N ASN A 21 15.70 -30.83 34.92
CA ASN A 21 15.80 -30.91 33.45
C ASN A 21 14.96 -29.81 32.79
N LEU A 22 15.39 -28.56 32.98
CA LEU A 22 14.69 -27.39 32.44
C LEU A 22 14.73 -27.33 30.90
N GLU A 23 15.58 -28.12 30.23
CA GLU A 23 15.61 -28.22 28.76
C GLU A 23 14.30 -28.74 28.18
N VAL A 24 13.60 -29.62 28.91
CA VAL A 24 12.25 -30.10 28.56
C VAL A 24 11.29 -28.93 28.35
N ALA A 25 11.43 -27.81 29.08
CA ALA A 25 10.54 -26.63 28.93
C ALA A 25 10.58 -26.01 27.51
N GLN A 26 11.62 -26.27 26.71
CA GLN A 26 11.66 -25.86 25.30
C GLN A 26 10.62 -26.61 24.47
N GLU A 27 10.39 -27.90 24.75
CA GLU A 27 9.34 -28.68 24.10
C GLU A 27 7.93 -28.19 24.42
N TRP A 28 7.76 -27.55 25.59
CA TRP A 28 6.54 -26.88 26.02
C TRP A 28 6.40 -25.46 25.42
N GLY A 29 7.30 -25.06 24.51
CA GLY A 29 7.27 -23.77 23.81
C GLY A 29 7.89 -22.60 24.59
N PHE A 30 8.67 -22.86 25.64
CA PHE A 30 9.32 -21.81 26.42
C PHE A 30 10.85 -21.82 26.24
N GLU A 31 11.40 -20.71 25.74
CA GLU A 31 12.85 -20.54 25.60
C GLU A 31 13.59 -20.58 26.95
N LEU A 32 14.81 -21.13 26.96
CA LEU A 32 15.72 -21.03 28.09
C LEU A 32 16.69 -19.85 27.97
N ARG A 33 16.98 -19.21 29.11
CA ARG A 33 18.00 -18.16 29.24
C ARG A 33 19.36 -18.81 29.53
N GLN A 34 20.08 -19.17 28.47
CA GLN A 34 21.37 -19.89 28.45
C GLN A 34 22.32 -19.59 29.64
N LYS A 35 22.57 -18.32 29.97
CA LYS A 35 23.48 -17.93 31.08
C LYS A 35 23.01 -18.28 32.51
N THR A 36 21.75 -18.70 32.69
CA THR A 36 21.11 -18.82 34.01
C THR A 36 20.21 -20.05 34.15
N GLY A 37 20.15 -20.93 33.14
CA GLY A 37 19.25 -22.10 33.10
C GLY A 37 17.75 -21.80 33.19
N ASN A 38 17.35 -20.53 33.28
CA ASN A 38 16.00 -20.13 33.66
C ASN A 38 15.06 -20.00 32.45
N ILE A 39 13.82 -20.48 32.60
CA ILE A 39 12.75 -20.27 31.60
C ILE A 39 12.52 -18.76 31.37
N ARG A 40 12.58 -18.33 30.11
CA ARG A 40 12.38 -16.96 29.65
C ARG A 40 10.89 -16.70 29.41
N LYS A 41 10.38 -15.58 29.93
CA LYS A 41 9.00 -15.14 29.67
C LYS A 41 8.87 -14.65 28.21
N PRO A 42 7.91 -15.16 27.41
CA PRO A 42 7.67 -14.67 26.06
C PRO A 42 7.23 -13.19 26.07
N LYS A 43 7.95 -12.34 25.33
CA LYS A 43 7.76 -10.88 25.38
C LYS A 43 6.59 -10.45 24.52
N GLU A 44 6.60 -10.83 23.24
CA GLU A 44 5.65 -10.39 22.23
C GLU A 44 4.35 -11.20 22.24
N ARG A 45 3.27 -10.62 21.70
CA ARG A 45 1.97 -11.31 21.64
C ARG A 45 2.03 -12.62 20.84
N ASN A 46 2.77 -12.63 19.73
CA ASN A 46 2.91 -13.83 18.88
C ASN A 46 3.71 -14.92 19.60
N GLN A 47 4.81 -14.56 20.28
CA GLN A 47 5.58 -15.49 21.13
C GLN A 47 4.71 -16.09 22.24
N ARG A 48 3.84 -15.28 22.87
CA ARG A 48 2.90 -15.76 23.90
C ARG A 48 1.85 -16.72 23.34
N LEU A 49 1.29 -16.41 22.17
CA LEU A 49 0.34 -17.31 21.50
C LEU A 49 1.01 -18.63 21.08
N ALA A 50 2.24 -18.58 20.58
CA ALA A 50 3.00 -19.79 20.24
C ALA A 50 3.30 -20.65 21.47
N ALA A 51 3.77 -20.04 22.58
CA ALA A 51 4.01 -20.75 23.84
C ALA A 51 2.73 -21.38 24.41
N LEU A 52 1.60 -20.66 24.39
CA LEU A 52 0.31 -21.24 24.82
C LEU A 52 -0.16 -22.38 23.92
N ALA A 53 0.01 -22.28 22.59
CA ALA A 53 -0.35 -23.36 21.66
C ALA A 53 0.51 -24.61 21.86
N ALA A 54 1.82 -24.44 22.06
CA ALA A 54 2.74 -25.53 22.37
C ALA A 54 2.42 -26.20 23.71
N TYR A 55 2.14 -25.39 24.75
CA TYR A 55 1.69 -25.88 26.05
C TYR A 55 0.38 -26.69 25.95
N ILE A 56 -0.65 -26.15 25.31
CA ILE A 56 -1.94 -26.84 25.11
C ILE A 56 -1.73 -28.17 24.37
N SER A 57 -0.94 -28.17 23.29
CA SER A 57 -0.66 -29.38 22.49
C SER A 57 0.04 -30.47 23.32
N LYS A 58 1.08 -30.09 24.08
CA LYS A 58 1.78 -31.01 24.99
C LYS A 58 0.86 -31.51 26.11
N GLU A 59 0.09 -30.64 26.74
CA GLU A 59 -0.82 -31.01 27.83
C GLU A 59 -1.93 -31.97 27.35
N GLN A 60 -2.53 -31.70 26.19
CA GLN A 60 -3.54 -32.57 25.56
C GLN A 60 -3.00 -33.94 25.15
N SER A 61 -1.69 -34.06 24.91
CA SER A 61 -1.06 -35.35 24.59
C SER A 61 -0.85 -36.26 25.81
N ARG A 62 -1.04 -35.75 27.03
CA ARG A 62 -0.85 -36.49 28.29
C ARG A 62 -2.18 -37.08 28.78
N PRO A 63 -2.17 -38.27 29.40
CA PRO A 63 -3.38 -38.85 29.97
C PRO A 63 -3.96 -37.93 31.06
N PRO A 64 -5.29 -37.87 31.26
CA PRO A 64 -5.93 -36.88 32.15
C PRO A 64 -5.40 -36.88 33.60
N GLU A 65 -4.94 -38.03 34.08
CA GLU A 65 -4.40 -38.21 35.43
C GLU A 65 -2.99 -37.58 35.62
N GLU A 66 -2.26 -37.37 34.52
CA GLU A 66 -0.93 -36.74 34.53
C GLU A 66 -0.96 -35.23 34.20
N GLN A 67 -2.14 -34.70 33.86
CA GLN A 67 -2.28 -33.31 33.50
C GLN A 67 -2.10 -32.37 34.70
N PHE A 68 -1.52 -31.20 34.46
CA PHE A 68 -1.30 -30.20 35.47
C PHE A 68 -2.63 -29.63 35.97
N ALA A 69 -2.94 -29.86 37.25
CA ALA A 69 -4.14 -29.32 37.88
C ALA A 69 -4.20 -27.78 37.93
N ARG A 70 -3.05 -27.08 37.80
CA ARG A 70 -2.98 -25.61 37.75
C ARG A 70 -1.85 -25.10 36.83
N PRO A 71 -2.15 -24.14 35.92
CA PRO A 71 -3.50 -23.71 35.53
C PRO A 71 -4.25 -24.85 34.83
N ALA A 72 -5.58 -24.87 34.93
CA ALA A 72 -6.36 -25.95 34.34
C ALA A 72 -6.39 -25.82 32.80
N LEU A 73 -6.33 -26.94 32.08
CA LEU A 73 -6.17 -26.96 30.62
C LEU A 73 -7.31 -26.23 29.89
N ASP A 74 -8.53 -26.36 30.38
CA ASP A 74 -9.73 -25.69 29.86
C ASP A 74 -9.64 -24.15 30.01
N GLU A 75 -9.17 -23.64 31.14
CA GLU A 75 -8.90 -22.21 31.34
C GLU A 75 -7.87 -21.69 30.33
N VAL A 76 -6.81 -22.46 30.07
CA VAL A 76 -5.74 -22.09 29.14
C VAL A 76 -6.23 -22.10 27.69
N VAL A 77 -7.02 -23.11 27.29
CA VAL A 77 -7.68 -23.19 25.97
C VAL A 77 -8.65 -22.02 25.78
N ALA A 78 -9.54 -21.76 26.74
CA ALA A 78 -10.51 -20.65 26.64
C ALA A 78 -9.81 -19.28 26.53
N LEU A 79 -8.69 -19.09 27.23
CA LEU A 79 -7.85 -17.90 27.13
C LEU A 79 -7.16 -17.80 25.76
N TYR A 80 -6.63 -18.91 25.23
CA TYR A 80 -6.02 -18.97 23.90
C TYR A 80 -7.04 -18.60 22.81
N ASP A 81 -8.23 -19.18 22.82
CA ASP A 81 -9.29 -18.91 21.85
C ASP A 81 -9.79 -17.46 21.90
N LYS A 82 -9.84 -16.87 23.10
CA LYS A 82 -10.14 -15.44 23.28
C LYS A 82 -9.05 -14.57 22.66
N LEU A 83 -7.77 -14.95 22.80
CA LEU A 83 -6.64 -14.21 22.23
C LEU A 83 -6.50 -14.39 20.72
N GLN A 84 -6.86 -15.56 20.18
CA GLN A 84 -6.94 -15.83 18.74
C GLN A 84 -8.07 -15.04 18.07
N ARG A 85 -9.28 -15.06 18.62
CA ARG A 85 -10.39 -14.22 18.13
C ARG A 85 -10.02 -12.74 18.13
N ASN A 86 -9.45 -12.25 19.24
CA ASN A 86 -8.90 -10.89 19.33
C ASN A 86 -7.72 -10.60 18.39
N LYS A 87 -7.10 -11.62 17.76
CA LYS A 87 -6.07 -11.43 16.72
C LYS A 87 -6.77 -11.31 15.37
N ALA A 88 -7.60 -12.29 15.01
CA ALA A 88 -8.39 -12.31 13.79
C ALA A 88 -9.22 -11.03 13.59
N THR A 89 -9.91 -10.52 14.62
CA THR A 89 -10.67 -9.26 14.52
C THR A 89 -9.79 -8.05 14.21
N ARG A 90 -8.55 -8.01 14.73
CA ARG A 90 -7.61 -6.90 14.45
C ARG A 90 -7.05 -7.00 13.04
N ASP A 91 -6.65 -8.20 12.63
CA ASP A 91 -6.10 -8.46 11.29
C ASP A 91 -7.17 -8.17 10.21
N ALA A 92 -8.41 -8.60 10.44
CA ALA A 92 -9.55 -8.30 9.57
C ALA A 92 -9.82 -6.79 9.49
N GLY A 93 -9.84 -6.08 10.63
CA GLY A 93 -10.03 -4.63 10.64
C GLY A 93 -8.90 -3.85 9.96
N GLU A 94 -7.67 -4.37 9.97
CA GLU A 94 -6.54 -3.80 9.22
C GLU A 94 -6.70 -4.06 7.72
N ALA A 95 -7.06 -5.29 7.32
CA ALA A 95 -7.36 -5.61 5.93
C ALA A 95 -8.49 -4.74 5.36
N THR A 96 -9.57 -4.51 6.12
CA THR A 96 -10.65 -3.58 5.72
C THR A 96 -10.12 -2.15 5.54
N ARG A 97 -9.31 -1.62 6.47
CA ARG A 97 -8.72 -0.27 6.33
C ARG A 97 -7.83 -0.14 5.10
N MET A 98 -7.03 -1.17 4.80
CA MET A 98 -6.17 -1.19 3.62
C MET A 98 -7.01 -1.27 2.33
N GLN A 99 -8.04 -2.11 2.31
CA GLN A 99 -8.96 -2.19 1.16
C GLN A 99 -9.66 -0.85 0.91
N SER A 100 -10.25 -0.22 1.93
CA SER A 100 -10.91 1.08 1.79
C SER A 100 -9.97 2.19 1.31
N ARG A 101 -8.66 2.11 1.58
CA ARG A 101 -7.66 3.04 1.00
C ARG A 101 -7.48 2.81 -0.49
N VAL A 102 -7.41 1.55 -0.94
CA VAL A 102 -7.33 1.19 -2.36
C VAL A 102 -8.60 1.62 -3.09
N ASP A 103 -9.77 1.33 -2.52
CA ASP A 103 -11.06 1.70 -3.10
C ASP A 103 -11.21 3.22 -3.26
N ASN A 104 -10.86 3.98 -2.21
CA ASN A 104 -10.90 5.46 -2.24
C ASN A 104 -9.93 6.04 -3.29
N LEU A 105 -8.75 5.45 -3.46
CA LEU A 105 -7.78 5.88 -4.47
C LEU A 105 -8.32 5.63 -5.88
N ALA A 106 -8.90 4.46 -6.14
CA ALA A 106 -9.52 4.14 -7.42
C ALA A 106 -10.71 5.05 -7.76
N VAL A 107 -11.53 5.41 -6.76
CA VAL A 107 -12.63 6.39 -6.93
C VAL A 107 -12.09 7.78 -7.23
N ALA A 108 -11.02 8.22 -6.56
CA ALA A 108 -10.39 9.51 -6.81
C ALA A 108 -9.78 9.58 -8.23
N GLU A 109 -9.14 8.50 -8.69
CA GLU A 109 -8.60 8.38 -10.06
C GLU A 109 -9.71 8.40 -11.12
N ALA A 110 -10.82 7.68 -10.90
CA ALA A 110 -11.98 7.69 -11.79
C ALA A 110 -12.62 9.09 -11.88
N LEU A 111 -12.79 9.77 -10.74
CA LEU A 111 -13.29 11.16 -10.70
C LEU A 111 -12.34 12.12 -11.44
N TYR A 112 -11.04 12.01 -11.20
CA TYR A 112 -10.01 12.79 -11.88
C TYR A 112 -10.06 12.63 -13.40
N ASN A 113 -10.12 11.39 -13.90
CA ASN A 113 -10.23 11.11 -15.33
C ASN A 113 -11.54 11.68 -15.93
N THR A 114 -12.64 11.61 -15.18
CA THR A 114 -13.94 12.18 -15.58
C THR A 114 -13.88 13.70 -15.68
N LEU A 115 -13.25 14.37 -14.71
CA LEU A 115 -13.04 15.82 -14.71
C LEU A 115 -12.14 16.28 -15.85
N GLN A 116 -11.07 15.53 -16.18
CA GLN A 116 -10.23 15.81 -17.34
C GLN A 116 -11.01 15.72 -18.66
N LEU A 117 -11.84 14.69 -18.82
CA LEU A 117 -12.66 14.52 -20.02
C LEU A 117 -13.71 15.64 -20.16
N ALA A 118 -14.39 16.00 -19.07
CA ALA A 118 -15.35 17.09 -19.05
C ALA A 118 -14.68 18.44 -19.39
N LEU A 119 -13.50 18.71 -18.84
CA LEU A 119 -12.71 19.90 -19.15
C LEU A 119 -12.30 19.95 -20.62
N HIS A 120 -11.86 18.83 -21.20
CA HIS A 120 -11.53 18.73 -22.61
C HIS A 120 -12.74 19.06 -23.51
N HIS A 121 -13.93 18.55 -23.16
CA HIS A 121 -15.16 18.88 -23.88
C HIS A 121 -15.52 20.37 -23.82
N ILE A 122 -15.37 21.03 -22.67
CA ILE A 122 -15.64 22.47 -22.52
C ILE A 122 -14.67 23.30 -23.36
N VAL A 123 -13.37 23.04 -23.26
CA VAL A 123 -12.33 23.77 -24.03
C VAL A 123 -12.50 23.56 -25.54
N TRP A 124 -12.89 22.36 -25.98
CA TRP A 124 -13.12 22.07 -27.38
C TRP A 124 -14.41 22.73 -27.91
N ARG A 125 -15.54 22.57 -27.20
CA ARG A 125 -16.87 22.99 -27.69
C ARG A 125 -17.14 24.47 -27.51
N ASP A 126 -16.90 25.01 -26.30
CA ASP A 126 -17.36 26.35 -25.93
C ASP A 126 -16.31 27.43 -26.21
N TYR A 127 -15.04 27.03 -26.36
CA TYR A 127 -13.92 27.95 -26.61
C TYR A 127 -13.19 27.72 -27.94
N ASN A 128 -13.65 26.83 -28.83
CA ASN A 128 -13.04 26.56 -30.15
C ASN A 128 -11.52 26.27 -30.09
N SER A 129 -11.06 25.50 -29.09
CA SER A 129 -9.63 25.26 -28.78
C SER A 129 -8.81 26.49 -28.37
N THR A 130 -9.43 27.65 -28.22
CA THR A 130 -8.87 28.78 -27.46
C THR A 130 -8.95 28.48 -25.96
N LEU A 131 -8.07 29.07 -25.16
CA LEU A 131 -8.06 28.84 -23.71
C LEU A 131 -9.08 29.74 -23.01
N ALA A 132 -9.90 29.15 -22.14
CA ALA A 132 -10.77 29.89 -21.24
C ALA A 132 -9.91 30.76 -20.29
N PRO A 133 -10.11 32.09 -20.23
CA PRO A 133 -9.45 32.92 -19.23
C PRO A 133 -9.95 32.49 -17.84
N GLY A 134 -9.01 32.20 -16.93
CA GLY A 134 -9.28 31.66 -15.58
C GLY A 134 -8.76 30.25 -15.32
N LEU A 135 -8.39 29.46 -16.35
CA LEU A 135 -7.92 28.08 -16.13
C LEU A 135 -6.68 27.95 -15.23
N ARG A 136 -5.77 28.93 -15.25
CA ARG A 136 -4.63 28.99 -14.32
C ARG A 136 -5.03 29.31 -12.87
N GLU A 137 -6.08 30.09 -12.67
CA GLU A 137 -6.61 30.44 -11.34
C GLU A 137 -7.24 29.21 -10.68
N TRP A 138 -7.72 28.27 -11.49
CA TRP A 138 -8.24 26.96 -11.06
C TRP A 138 -7.12 25.91 -10.88
N GLY A 139 -5.84 26.29 -10.96
CA GLY A 139 -4.69 25.43 -10.66
C GLY A 139 -4.18 24.54 -11.79
N PHE A 140 -4.67 24.70 -13.03
CA PHE A 140 -4.21 23.91 -14.17
C PHE A 140 -2.93 24.50 -14.80
N ASP A 141 -1.92 23.65 -15.05
CA ASP A 141 -0.73 24.05 -15.82
C ASP A 141 -1.01 23.91 -17.33
N VAL A 142 -1.09 25.06 -17.99
CA VAL A 142 -1.46 25.21 -19.40
C VAL A 142 -0.21 25.26 -20.28
N ILE A 143 -0.01 24.23 -21.09
CA ILE A 143 1.09 24.15 -22.06
C ILE A 143 0.58 24.49 -23.47
N TYR A 144 0.88 25.70 -23.95
CA TYR A 144 0.56 26.10 -25.32
C TYR A 144 1.60 25.54 -26.30
N ARG A 145 1.25 24.46 -27.01
CA ARG A 145 2.04 23.99 -28.16
C ARG A 145 1.48 24.60 -29.45
N GLN A 146 1.97 25.79 -29.76
CA GLN A 146 1.81 26.35 -31.11
C GLN A 146 2.54 25.43 -32.09
N ARG A 147 1.79 24.66 -32.90
CA ARG A 147 2.38 24.07 -34.11
C ARG A 147 2.84 25.25 -34.97
N ARG A 148 4.17 25.45 -35.08
CA ARG A 148 4.70 26.21 -36.22
C ARG A 148 4.15 25.50 -37.46
N ALA A 149 3.35 26.22 -38.25
CA ALA A 149 3.12 25.82 -39.63
C ALA A 149 4.50 25.60 -40.26
N ALA A 150 4.67 24.51 -41.00
CA ALA A 150 5.91 24.30 -41.75
C ALA A 150 6.06 25.50 -42.70
N ALA A 151 7.05 26.35 -42.42
CA ALA A 151 7.32 27.50 -43.25
C ALA A 151 7.84 26.98 -44.60
N ASN A 152 6.99 27.02 -45.62
CA ASN A 152 7.46 26.95 -46.99
C ASN A 152 8.47 28.10 -47.19
N GLY A 153 9.55 27.80 -47.90
CA GLY A 153 10.80 28.53 -47.75
C GLY A 153 10.72 30.04 -48.05
N ASP A 154 11.42 30.82 -47.23
CA ASP A 154 12.64 31.47 -47.71
C ASP A 154 13.57 31.83 -46.55
N SER A 155 14.88 31.72 -46.77
CA SER A 155 15.90 32.25 -45.85
C SER A 155 16.16 33.72 -46.17
N PRO A 156 16.43 34.53 -45.14
CA PRO A 156 17.76 35.16 -45.14
C PRO A 156 18.45 35.09 -43.77
N ALA A 157 19.78 35.20 -43.81
CA ALA A 157 20.65 35.21 -42.64
C ALA A 157 20.64 36.56 -41.90
N GLY A 158 20.99 36.53 -40.61
CA GLY A 158 21.17 37.72 -39.77
C GLY A 158 21.44 37.31 -38.32
N ASP A 159 22.68 37.45 -37.86
CA ASP A 159 23.11 37.04 -36.52
C ASP A 159 22.60 37.98 -35.42
N SER A 160 22.27 37.43 -34.24
CA SER A 160 22.79 37.87 -32.93
C SER A 160 22.07 37.21 -31.73
N GLU A 161 22.89 36.80 -30.78
CA GLU A 161 22.72 36.62 -29.32
C GLU A 161 21.52 37.29 -28.60
N ALA A 162 21.01 36.81 -27.45
CA ALA A 162 21.39 35.66 -26.60
C ALA A 162 20.32 35.29 -25.55
N ALA A 163 20.42 34.07 -25.00
CA ALA A 163 20.04 33.62 -23.64
C ALA A 163 18.54 33.70 -23.23
N VAL A 164 18.02 32.91 -22.27
CA VAL A 164 18.64 32.06 -21.24
C VAL A 164 18.07 30.63 -21.27
N GLN A 165 18.94 29.67 -20.95
CA GLN A 165 18.65 28.24 -20.83
C GLN A 165 18.79 27.80 -19.35
N THR A 166 17.72 27.30 -18.75
CA THR A 166 17.72 26.44 -17.54
C THR A 166 16.42 25.61 -17.53
N GLY A 167 16.40 24.31 -17.21
CA GLY A 167 17.48 23.34 -17.06
C GLY A 167 16.90 21.93 -17.20
N SER A 168 17.66 21.00 -17.79
CA SER A 168 17.23 19.61 -18.04
C SER A 168 17.64 18.69 -16.90
N THR A 169 16.79 17.72 -16.53
CA THR A 169 17.26 16.39 -16.10
C THR A 169 16.38 15.27 -16.68
N THR A 170 17.06 14.35 -17.36
CA THR A 170 16.62 13.09 -17.98
C THR A 170 16.07 12.12 -16.91
N SER A 171 15.07 11.26 -17.17
CA SER A 171 15.25 9.86 -17.62
C SER A 171 14.06 9.02 -17.07
N THR A 172 13.54 7.89 -17.58
CA THR A 172 13.43 7.18 -18.90
C THR A 172 12.36 6.06 -18.70
N ALA A 173 12.06 5.25 -19.73
CA ALA A 173 11.31 3.97 -19.70
C ALA A 173 9.75 4.04 -19.68
N ASP A 174 9.02 3.21 -20.44
CA ASP A 174 9.35 2.53 -21.70
C ASP A 174 8.06 2.05 -22.42
N SER A 175 8.12 1.87 -23.75
CA SER A 175 7.25 1.01 -24.60
C SER A 175 5.72 1.22 -24.64
N ALA A 176 4.95 0.80 -25.66
CA ALA A 176 5.15 0.70 -27.13
C ALA A 176 3.81 0.32 -27.82
N THR A 177 3.58 0.76 -29.08
CA THR A 177 2.58 0.20 -30.05
C THR A 177 1.07 0.40 -29.69
N THR A 178 0.09 0.53 -30.60
CA THR A 178 -0.01 0.21 -32.05
C THR A 178 -0.92 1.21 -32.81
N ASN A 179 -0.66 1.42 -34.10
CA ASN A 179 -1.48 2.25 -35.01
C ASN A 179 -2.76 1.55 -35.51
N GLY A 180 -3.80 2.32 -35.78
CA GLY A 180 -4.98 1.90 -36.55
C GLY A 180 -5.41 3.02 -37.51
N SER A 181 -5.11 2.87 -38.81
CA SER A 181 -5.47 3.84 -39.86
C SER A 181 -6.70 3.36 -40.62
N THR A 182 -7.62 4.28 -40.96
CA THR A 182 -8.55 4.08 -42.08
C THR A 182 -8.89 5.44 -42.71
N THR A 183 -8.64 5.56 -44.01
CA THR A 183 -8.84 6.78 -44.80
C THR A 183 -10.12 6.67 -45.63
N THR A 184 -10.93 7.72 -45.71
CA THR A 184 -11.76 8.02 -46.90
C THR A 184 -11.91 9.52 -47.07
N ASN A 185 -11.97 9.98 -48.32
CA ASN A 185 -11.77 11.37 -48.70
C ASN A 185 -13.05 12.22 -48.63
N GLY A 186 -12.90 13.50 -48.31
CA GLY A 186 -13.93 14.52 -48.44
C GLY A 186 -13.26 15.88 -48.65
N ASP A 187 -13.42 16.45 -49.85
CA ASP A 187 -12.80 17.71 -50.24
C ASP A 187 -13.47 18.91 -49.54
N GLY A 188 -12.70 19.89 -49.10
CA GLY A 188 -13.18 20.94 -48.21
C GLY A 188 -12.08 21.75 -47.54
N SER A 189 -11.62 22.80 -48.22
CA SER A 189 -10.59 23.71 -47.70
C SER A 189 -11.02 24.42 -46.40
N THR A 190 -10.30 24.15 -45.32
CA THR A 190 -10.10 25.10 -44.20
C THR A 190 -8.84 24.71 -43.43
N THR A 191 -7.79 25.50 -43.51
CA THR A 191 -6.52 25.26 -42.79
C THR A 191 -6.64 25.64 -41.31
N ASN A 192 -7.46 24.89 -40.58
CA ASN A 192 -7.57 24.99 -39.12
C ASN A 192 -6.34 24.33 -38.48
N GLY A 193 -5.39 25.16 -38.06
CA GLY A 193 -4.19 24.70 -37.35
C GLY A 193 -4.57 23.95 -36.07
N THR A 194 -4.39 22.63 -36.06
CA THR A 194 -4.75 21.79 -34.92
C THR A 194 -3.85 22.07 -33.72
N THR A 195 -4.37 22.80 -32.74
CA THR A 195 -3.69 23.08 -31.46
C THR A 195 -3.76 21.84 -30.57
N ALA A 196 -2.61 21.26 -30.23
CA ALA A 196 -2.53 20.15 -29.29
C ALA A 196 -2.39 20.68 -27.85
N ILE A 197 -3.50 20.70 -27.11
CA ILE A 197 -3.53 21.17 -25.72
C ILE A 197 -3.21 19.98 -24.80
N LYS A 198 -2.08 20.03 -24.08
CA LYS A 198 -1.79 19.08 -22.98
C LYS A 198 -2.08 19.78 -21.66
N ILE A 199 -3.14 19.34 -20.99
CA ILE A 199 -3.51 19.80 -19.64
C ILE A 199 -2.91 18.83 -18.65
N ASN A 200 -1.88 19.27 -17.91
CA ASN A 200 -1.38 18.54 -16.75
C ASN A 200 -1.89 19.26 -15.50
N PRO A 201 -2.69 18.61 -14.62
CA PRO A 201 -2.88 19.11 -13.28
C PRO A 201 -1.58 18.90 -12.47
N ARG A 202 -1.35 19.75 -11.48
CA ARG A 202 -0.20 19.60 -10.59
C ARG A 202 -0.33 18.33 -9.73
N PRO A 203 0.77 17.61 -9.47
CA PRO A 203 0.79 16.64 -8.38
C PRO A 203 0.56 17.35 -7.04
N LEU A 204 -0.16 16.68 -6.13
CA LEU A 204 -0.35 17.07 -4.73
C LEU A 204 0.93 16.82 -3.91
#